data_AF-A0A2G6R0K7-F1
#
_entry.id   AF-A0A2G6R0K7-F1
#
_cell.length_a   1.000
_cell.length_b   1.000
_cell.length_c   1.000
_cell.angle_alpha   90.00
_cell.angle_beta   90.00
_cell.angle_gamma   90.00
#
_symmetry.space_group_name_H-M   'P 1'
#
loop_
_entity.id
_entity.type
_entity.pdbx_description
1 polymer ?
#
loop_
_entity_poly.entity_id
_entity_poly.type
_entity_poly.pdbx_seq_one_letter_code
_entity_poly.pdbx_strand_id
1 'polypeptide(L)' 'MTPKFKAQAGTFESSDIMVLIEPVEGETGRQVDVDSTVMLQYGARVETAIKRSLGIQEGTL' A
#
# COMPACT_ATOMS: atom_id res chain seq x y z
N MET A 1 9.86 0.73 -11.92
CA MET A 1 8.67 0.54 -12.76
C MET A 1 7.69 1.65 -12.45
N THR A 2 7.18 2.35 -13.46
CA THR A 2 6.17 3.41 -13.30
C THR A 2 4.88 2.93 -13.98
N PRO A 3 3.76 2.81 -13.26
CA PRO A 3 2.49 2.41 -13.86
C PRO A 3 2.05 3.46 -14.89
N LYS A 4 1.55 3.03 -16.05
CA LYS A 4 1.06 3.93 -17.10
C LYS A 4 -0.43 4.25 -16.97
N PHE A 5 -1.16 3.37 -16.29
CA PHE A 5 -2.60 3.45 -16.13
C PHE A 5 -2.95 3.22 -14.67
N LYS A 6 -4.11 3.74 -14.28
CA LYS A 6 -4.71 3.45 -12.98
C LYS A 6 -5.04 1.96 -12.89
N ALA A 7 -4.85 1.37 -11.73
CA ALA A 7 -5.18 -0.02 -11.45
C ALA A 7 -5.89 -0.16 -10.11
N GLN A 8 -6.80 -1.12 -10.02
CA GLN A 8 -7.50 -1.46 -8.77
C GLN A 8 -7.53 -2.97 -8.58
N ALA A 9 -7.48 -3.42 -7.32
CA ALA A 9 -7.63 -4.83 -6.95
C ALA A 9 -8.23 -4.96 -5.55
N GLY A 10 -9.01 -6.02 -5.33
CA GLY A 10 -9.64 -6.33 -4.04
C GLY A 10 -11.04 -5.73 -3.88
N THR A 11 -11.56 -5.79 -2.66
CA THR A 11 -12.92 -5.36 -2.31
C THR A 11 -12.97 -4.60 -0.98
N PHE A 12 -14.10 -3.96 -0.68
CA PHE A 12 -14.38 -3.34 0.63
C PHE A 12 -15.04 -4.30 1.62
N GLU A 13 -15.09 -5.60 1.29
CA GLU A 13 -15.68 -6.60 2.15
C GLU A 13 -14.79 -6.92 3.36
N SER A 14 -15.40 -7.48 4.40
CA SER A 14 -14.67 -7.89 5.60
C SER A 14 -13.55 -8.87 5.26
N SER A 15 -12.38 -8.66 5.88
CA SER A 15 -11.17 -9.47 5.66
C SER A 15 -10.53 -9.35 4.28
N ASP A 16 -10.97 -8.40 3.47
CA ASP A 16 -10.32 -8.02 2.22
C ASP A 16 -9.88 -6.53 2.26
N ILE A 17 -9.11 -6.10 1.27
CA ILE A 17 -8.64 -4.71 1.13
C ILE A 17 -8.74 -4.26 -0.32
N MET A 18 -9.27 -3.05 -0.53
CA MET A 18 -9.22 -2.37 -1.81
C MET A 18 -7.87 -1.67 -1.98
N VAL A 19 -7.14 -2.00 -3.05
CA VAL A 19 -5.86 -1.37 -3.41
C VAL A 19 -6.05 -0.57 -4.69
N LEU A 20 -5.73 0.73 -4.64
CA LEU A 20 -5.73 1.61 -5.80
C LEU A 20 -4.30 2.08 -6.07
N ILE A 21 -3.89 2.01 -7.34
CA ILE A 21 -2.57 2.47 -7.78
C ILE A 21 -2.79 3.47 -8.91
N GLU A 22 -2.24 4.67 -8.74
CA GLU A 22 -2.25 5.71 -9.77
C GLU A 22 -0.81 6.17 -10.04
N PRO A 23 -0.48 6.51 -11.29
CA PRO A 23 0.77 7.23 -11.57
C PRO A 23 0.73 8.59 -10.88
N VAL A 24 1.82 8.93 -10.20
CA VAL A 24 2.05 10.27 -9.68
C VAL A 24 2.81 11.10 -10.71
N GLU A 25 2.51 12.40 -10.79
CA GLU A 25 3.21 13.32 -11.66
C GLU A 25 4.56 13.75 -11.05
N GLY A 26 5.62 13.74 -11.85
CA GLY A 26 6.93 14.23 -11.43
C GLY A 26 7.71 13.28 -10.51
N GLU A 27 8.70 13.84 -9.79
CA GLU A 27 9.63 13.10 -8.92
C GLU A 27 9.17 13.09 -7.44
N THR A 28 7.86 13.06 -7.18
CA THR A 28 7.29 13.13 -5.82
C THR A 28 7.50 11.87 -4.97
N GLY A 29 8.13 10.83 -5.52
CA GLY A 29 8.28 9.52 -4.87
C GLY A 29 6.96 8.75 -4.76
N ARG A 30 7.00 7.58 -4.10
CA ARG A 30 5.78 6.80 -3.81
C ARG A 30 5.09 7.38 -2.58
N GLN A 31 3.78 7.61 -2.72
CA GLN A 31 2.90 7.96 -1.61
C GLN A 31 2.01 6.74 -1.32
N VAL A 32 1.83 6.43 -0.04
CA VAL A 32 1.06 5.28 0.41
C VAL A 32 0.18 5.74 1.56
N ASP A 33 -1.13 5.75 1.32
CA ASP A 33 -2.15 6.06 2.30
C ASP A 33 -2.91 4.77 2.66
N VAL A 34 -3.17 4.57 3.96
CA VAL A 34 -3.87 3.39 4.47
C VAL A 34 -4.94 3.85 5.44
N ASP A 35 -6.18 3.47 5.18
CA ASP A 35 -7.31 3.67 6.09
C ASP A 35 -7.94 2.31 6.43
N SER A 36 -8.23 2.10 7.72
CA SER A 36 -8.81 0.86 8.22
C SER A 36 -9.47 1.07 9.59
N THR A 37 -10.55 0.34 9.84
CA THR A 37 -11.23 0.34 11.14
C THR A 37 -10.39 -0.31 12.25
N VAL A 38 -9.36 -1.07 11.89
CA VAL A 38 -8.50 -1.81 12.82
C VAL A 38 -7.07 -1.26 12.86
N MET A 39 -6.87 0.01 12.49
CA MET A 39 -5.54 0.65 12.49
C MET A 39 -4.87 0.61 13.87
N LEU A 40 -5.64 0.75 14.96
CA LEU A 40 -5.09 0.71 16.32
C LEU A 40 -4.47 -0.64 16.68
N GLN A 41 -5.08 -1.74 16.22
CA GLN A 41 -4.65 -3.10 16.54
C GLN A 41 -3.60 -3.63 15.56
N TYR A 42 -3.73 -3.27 14.27
CA TYR A 42 -2.95 -3.92 13.20
C TYR A 42 -2.20 -2.95 12.27
N GLY A 43 -2.30 -1.63 12.45
CA GLY A 43 -1.73 -0.63 11.53
C GLY A 43 -0.24 -0.84 11.25
N ALA A 44 0.57 -1.05 12.29
CA ALA A 44 2.02 -1.30 12.14
C ALA A 44 2.32 -2.56 11.32
N ARG A 45 1.51 -3.61 11.47
CA ARG A 45 1.68 -4.87 10.71
C ARG A 45 1.28 -4.69 9.25
N VAL A 46 0.20 -3.95 8.99
CA VAL A 46 -0.25 -3.61 7.64
C VAL A 46 0.81 -2.77 6.92
N GLU A 47 1.32 -1.72 7.56
CA GLU A 47 2.40 -0.90 6.98
C GLU A 47 3.66 -1.72 6.68
N THR A 48 4.06 -2.61 7.59
CA THR A 48 5.22 -3.47 7.40
C THR A 48 5.02 -4.39 6.21
N ALA A 49 3.83 -4.98 6.06
CA ALA A 49 3.49 -5.83 4.93
C ALA A 49 3.52 -5.05 3.61
N ILE A 50 3.00 -3.82 3.58
CA ILE A 50 3.04 -2.96 2.38
C ILE A 50 4.48 -2.59 2.02
N LYS A 51 5.28 -2.12 2.99
CA LYS A 51 6.69 -1.75 2.77
C LYS A 51 7.50 -2.96 2.26
N ARG A 52 7.23 -4.15 2.78
CA ARG A 52 7.83 -5.42 2.31
C ARG A 52 7.45 -5.72 0.87
N SER A 53 6.16 -5.66 0.54
CA SER A 53 5.66 -5.91 -0.83
C SER A 53 6.21 -4.91 -1.85
N LEU A 54 6.46 -3.68 -1.43
CA LEU A 54 7.05 -2.63 -2.26
C LEU A 54 8.58 -2.66 -2.32
N GLY A 55 9.23 -3.59 -1.59
CA GLY A 55 10.68 -3.74 -1.55
C GLY A 55 11.42 -2.59 -0.86
N ILE A 56 10.78 -1.91 0.11
CA ILE A 56 11.31 -0.71 0.81
C ILE A 56 12.00 -1.11 2.13
N GLN A 57 12.45 -2.36 2.29
CA GLN A 57 13.16 -2.78 3.50
C GLN A 57 14.68 -2.67 3.31
N GLU A 58 15.34 -1.87 4.15
CA GLU A 58 16.77 -2.03 4.43
C GLU A 58 16.93 -3.11 5.50
N GLY A 59 17.46 -4.28 5.12
CA GLY A 59 17.96 -5.26 6.09
C GLY A 59 16.92 -6.20 6.71
N THR A 60 17.43 -7.38 7.02
CA THR A 60 16.77 -8.64 7.42
C THR A 60 16.17 -8.63 8.82
N LEU A 61 15.00 -9.28 8.99
CA LEU A 61 14.77 -10.49 9.81
C LEU A 61 13.31 -10.97 9.67
#